data_AF-A0A9R1LJY2-F1
#
_entry.id   AF-A0A9R1LJY2-F1
#
_cell.length_a   1.000
_cell.length_b   1.000
_cell.length_c   1.000
_cell.angle_alpha   90.00
_cell.angle_beta   90.00
_cell.angle_gamma   90.00
#
_symmetry.space_group_name_H-M   'P 1'
#
loop_
_entity.id
_entity.type
_entity.pdbx_description
1 polymer ?
#
loop_
_entity_poly.entity_id
_entity_poly.type
_entity_poly.pdbx_seq_one_letter_code
_entity_poly.pdbx_strand_id
1 'polypeptide(L)'
;CAALAHNPNFTLHVEYEFCVRSLSADPMVSSATDARGLAAAAASLTVANITSTELIIADLVKNLGSCLSDYKEIKDMVQRGLDDIRGGRAADASKKFLDAAESDVPSLCDLILIEGVAKRNPIDKENQNAYFLSVMASDITQLMLDSHA
;
A
#
# COMPACT_ATOMS: atom_id res chain seq x y z
N CYS A 1 -13.70 13.89 -29.57
CA CYS A 1 -13.79 14.00 -28.11
C CYS A 1 -15.22 14.11 -27.58
N ALA A 2 -16.14 14.79 -28.25
CA ALA A 2 -17.57 14.58 -28.02
C ALA A 2 -18.02 13.26 -28.68
N ALA A 3 -17.62 12.12 -28.12
CA ALA A 3 -18.06 10.81 -28.59
C ALA A 3 -18.76 10.11 -27.41
N LEU A 4 -20.08 10.25 -27.38
CA LEU A 4 -20.94 9.54 -26.45
C LEU A 4 -21.01 8.08 -26.90
N ALA A 5 -20.56 7.15 -26.05
CA ALA A 5 -21.06 5.79 -26.11
C ALA A 5 -22.53 5.86 -25.66
N HIS A 6 -23.45 5.93 -26.61
CA HIS A 6 -24.87 6.03 -26.32
C HIS A 6 -25.41 4.64 -26.01
N ASN A 7 -25.59 4.33 -24.73
CA ASN A 7 -26.46 3.24 -24.27
C ASN A 7 -27.77 3.90 -23.80
N PRO A 8 -28.96 3.40 -24.18
CA PRO A 8 -30.25 4.00 -23.77
C PRO A 8 -30.43 4.08 -22.24
N ASN A 9 -29.63 3.35 -21.46
CA ASN A 9 -29.65 3.38 -19.99
C ASN A 9 -28.47 4.12 -19.35
N PHE A 10 -27.45 4.52 -20.12
CA PHE A 10 -26.24 5.15 -19.57
C PHE A 10 -25.50 6.00 -20.60
N THR A 11 -25.29 7.27 -20.27
CA THR A 11 -24.48 8.19 -21.07
C THR A 11 -23.14 8.36 -20.38
N LEU A 12 -22.09 7.74 -20.92
CA LEU A 12 -20.72 7.99 -20.47
C LEU A 12 -20.23 9.29 -21.12
N HIS A 13 -20.05 10.34 -20.32
CA HIS A 13 -19.43 11.58 -20.79
C HIS A 13 -17.92 11.49 -20.54
N VAL A 14 -17.13 11.35 -21.61
CA VAL A 14 -15.69 11.60 -21.53
C VAL A 14 -15.52 13.11 -21.53
N GLU A 15 -14.96 13.64 -20.44
CA GLU A 15 -14.68 15.08 -20.34
C GLU A 15 -13.83 15.53 -21.52
N TYR A 16 -14.25 16.62 -22.17
CA TYR A 16 -13.59 17.13 -23.36
C TYR A 16 -12.08 17.37 -23.12
N GLU A 17 -11.74 17.95 -21.96
CA GLU A 17 -10.36 18.21 -21.56
C GLU A 17 -9.54 16.93 -21.42
N PHE A 18 -10.10 15.90 -20.76
CA PHE A 18 -9.44 14.61 -20.63
C PHE A 18 -9.15 13.99 -22.00
N CYS A 19 -10.12 14.00 -22.90
CA CYS A 19 -9.94 13.43 -24.24
C CYS A 19 -8.87 14.17 -25.06
N VAL A 20 -8.93 15.51 -25.10
CA VAL A 20 -7.96 16.32 -25.85
C VAL A 20 -6.57 16.15 -25.26
N ARG A 21 -6.44 16.20 -23.93
CA ARG A 21 -5.14 16.03 -23.25
C ARG A 21 -4.55 14.65 -23.50
N SER A 22 -5.33 13.57 -23.34
CA SER A 22 -4.84 12.20 -23.52
C SER A 22 -4.39 11.95 -24.96
N LEU A 23 -5.19 12.35 -25.94
CA LEU A 23 -4.82 12.20 -27.36
C LEU A 23 -3.60 13.06 -27.72
N SER A 24 -3.51 14.28 -27.21
CA SER A 24 -2.36 15.16 -27.50
C SER A 24 -1.04 14.65 -26.89
N ALA A 25 -1.11 13.77 -25.89
CA ALA A 25 0.06 13.14 -25.28
C ALA A 25 0.59 11.95 -26.11
N ASP A 26 -0.20 11.39 -27.02
CA ASP A 26 0.25 10.32 -27.91
C ASP A 26 0.94 10.91 -29.15
N PRO A 27 2.25 10.68 -29.35
CA PRO A 27 2.96 11.19 -30.51
C PRO A 27 2.38 10.71 -31.85
N MET A 28 1.70 9.56 -31.88
CA MET A 28 1.08 9.01 -33.08
C MET A 28 -0.22 9.71 -33.46
N VAL A 29 -0.87 10.43 -32.54
CA VAL A 29 -2.09 11.20 -32.84
C VAL A 29 -1.84 12.29 -33.88
N SER A 30 -0.62 12.86 -33.91
CA SER A 30 -0.24 13.86 -34.91
C SER A 30 -0.31 13.35 -36.36
N SER A 31 -0.26 12.02 -36.56
CA SER A 31 -0.35 11.37 -37.87
C SER A 31 -1.77 10.90 -38.22
N ALA A 32 -2.72 10.97 -37.28
CA ALA A 32 -4.09 10.55 -37.51
C ALA A 32 -4.84 11.58 -38.36
N THR A 33 -5.24 11.19 -39.57
CA THR A 33 -5.99 12.05 -40.50
C THR A 33 -7.49 11.74 -40.54
N ASP A 34 -7.91 10.66 -39.87
CA ASP A 34 -9.31 10.21 -39.82
C ASP A 34 -9.71 9.68 -38.43
N ALA A 35 -11.01 9.38 -38.28
CA ALA A 35 -11.56 8.84 -37.04
C ALA A 35 -10.98 7.47 -36.67
N ARG A 36 -10.53 6.67 -37.65
CA ARG A 36 -9.94 5.34 -37.40
C ARG A 36 -8.58 5.49 -36.74
N GLY A 37 -7.74 6.41 -37.21
CA GLY A 37 -6.44 6.72 -36.60
C GLY A 37 -6.58 7.22 -35.17
N LEU A 38 -7.54 8.12 -34.91
CA LEU A 38 -7.83 8.60 -33.55
C LEU A 38 -8.33 7.49 -32.62
N ALA A 39 -9.17 6.57 -33.13
CA ALA A 39 -9.61 5.42 -32.36
C ALA A 39 -8.46 4.45 -32.03
N ALA A 40 -7.55 4.21 -32.99
CA ALA A 40 -6.38 3.36 -32.77
C ALA A 40 -5.40 3.98 -31.75
N ALA A 41 -5.21 5.30 -31.77
CA ALA A 41 -4.42 6.01 -30.77
C ALA A 41 -5.07 5.93 -29.38
N ALA A 42 -6.38 6.20 -29.28
CA ALA A 42 -7.12 6.06 -28.02
C ALA A 42 -7.03 4.63 -27.45
N ALA A 43 -7.12 3.61 -28.30
CA ALA A 43 -6.95 2.22 -27.91
C ALA A 43 -5.52 1.94 -27.42
N SER A 44 -4.50 2.43 -28.12
CA SER A 44 -3.10 2.29 -27.71
C SER A 44 -2.83 2.93 -26.34
N LEU A 45 -3.33 4.15 -26.12
CA LEU A 45 -3.28 4.83 -24.82
C LEU A 45 -3.99 4.02 -23.73
N THR A 46 -5.15 3.44 -24.05
CA THR A 46 -5.91 2.59 -23.12
C THR A 46 -5.10 1.35 -22.73
N VAL A 47 -4.49 0.66 -23.69
CA VAL A 47 -3.62 -0.50 -23.44
C VAL A 47 -2.45 -0.08 -22.55
N ALA A 48 -1.75 1.00 -22.88
CA ALA A 48 -0.64 1.49 -22.07
C ALA A 48 -1.04 1.82 -20.63
N ASN A 49 -2.20 2.46 -20.44
CA ASN A 49 -2.72 2.78 -19.11
C ASN A 49 -3.11 1.52 -18.32
N ILE A 50 -3.76 0.55 -18.96
CA ILE A 50 -4.10 -0.73 -18.32
C ILE A 50 -2.83 -1.47 -17.93
N THR A 51 -1.84 -1.59 -18.82
CA THR A 51 -0.55 -2.24 -18.51
C THR A 51 0.18 -1.53 -17.37
N SER A 52 0.20 -0.20 -17.34
CA SER A 52 0.75 0.54 -16.20
C SER A 52 0.01 0.23 -14.90
N THR A 53 -1.31 0.09 -14.96
CA THR A 53 -2.15 -0.25 -13.81
C THR A 53 -1.87 -1.67 -13.32
N GLU A 54 -1.73 -2.64 -14.23
CA GLU A 54 -1.35 -4.02 -13.89
C GLU A 54 0.00 -4.07 -13.16
N LEU A 55 1.00 -3.31 -13.62
CA LEU A 55 2.31 -3.21 -12.97
C LEU A 55 2.21 -2.63 -11.56
N ILE A 56 1.42 -1.57 -11.37
CA ILE A 56 1.17 -0.97 -10.05
C ILE A 56 0.52 -2.00 -9.11
N ILE A 57 -0.50 -2.72 -9.58
CA ILE A 57 -1.20 -3.73 -8.78
C ILE A 57 -0.25 -4.87 -8.41
N ALA A 58 0.52 -5.38 -9.37
CA ALA A 58 1.47 -6.47 -9.13
C ALA A 58 2.54 -6.08 -8.10
N ASP A 59 3.08 -4.86 -8.20
CA ASP A 59 4.04 -4.31 -7.24
C ASP A 59 3.44 -4.19 -5.83
N LEU A 60 2.23 -3.63 -5.71
CA LEU A 60 1.52 -3.54 -4.42
C LEU A 60 1.27 -4.92 -3.81
N VAL A 61 0.77 -5.87 -4.59
CA VAL A 61 0.48 -7.24 -4.11
C VAL A 61 1.76 -7.91 -3.62
N LYS A 62 2.86 -7.77 -4.36
CA LYS A 62 4.16 -8.32 -3.97
C LYS A 62 4.65 -7.69 -2.66
N ASN A 63 4.69 -6.37 -2.58
CA ASN A 63 5.25 -5.65 -1.45
C ASN A 63 4.40 -5.82 -0.18
N LEU A 64 3.07 -5.78 -0.31
CA LEU A 64 2.15 -6.11 0.78
C LEU A 64 2.27 -7.58 1.21
N GLY A 65 2.55 -8.49 0.27
CA GLY A 65 2.81 -9.89 0.56
C GLY A 65 4.03 -10.08 1.47
N SER A 66 5.13 -9.39 1.17
CA SER A 66 6.33 -9.38 2.03
C SER A 66 6.01 -8.82 3.42
N CYS A 67 5.39 -7.63 3.46
CA CYS A 67 4.97 -7.01 4.71
C CYS A 67 4.08 -7.92 5.55
N LEU A 68 3.11 -8.60 4.94
CA LEU A 68 2.24 -9.53 5.64
C LEU A 68 3.00 -10.70 6.27
N SER A 69 4.08 -11.18 5.62
CA SER A 69 4.94 -12.22 6.20
C SER A 69 5.61 -11.71 7.47
N ASP A 70 6.27 -10.56 7.39
CA ASP A 70 7.01 -9.97 8.50
C ASP A 70 6.08 -9.60 9.67
N TYR A 71 4.89 -9.05 9.37
CA TYR A 71 3.87 -8.77 10.37
C TYR A 71 3.36 -10.00 11.10
N LYS A 72 3.35 -11.17 10.47
CA LYS A 72 2.98 -12.41 11.17
C LYS A 72 4.02 -12.75 12.24
N GLU A 73 5.30 -12.51 11.98
CA GLU A 73 6.38 -12.77 12.93
C GLU A 73 6.31 -11.83 14.13
N ILE A 74 6.13 -10.54 13.90
CA ILE A 74 5.95 -9.55 15.00
C ILE A 74 4.71 -9.87 15.82
N LYS A 75 3.58 -10.15 15.16
CA LYS A 75 2.33 -10.49 15.86
C LYS A 75 2.52 -11.70 16.76
N ASP A 76 3.19 -12.74 16.27
CA ASP A 76 3.49 -13.96 17.04
C ASP A 76 4.42 -13.67 18.23
N MET A 77 5.40 -12.78 18.06
CA MET A 77 6.26 -12.31 19.16
C MET A 77 5.46 -11.57 20.24
N VAL A 78 4.62 -10.61 19.86
CA VAL A 78 3.75 -9.87 20.78
C VAL A 78 2.76 -10.81 21.47
N GLN A 79 2.20 -11.78 20.75
CA GLN A 79 1.28 -12.77 21.33
C GLN A 79 1.97 -13.62 22.40
N ARG A 80 3.20 -14.07 22.15
CA ARG A 80 4.00 -14.76 23.17
C ARG A 80 4.31 -13.88 24.37
N GLY A 81 4.64 -12.60 24.16
CA GLY A 81 4.85 -11.65 25.25
C GLY A 81 3.59 -11.47 26.11
N LEU A 82 2.42 -11.43 25.47
CA LEU A 82 1.14 -11.39 26.17
C LEU A 82 0.89 -12.65 27.01
N ASP A 83 1.24 -13.83 26.51
CA ASP A 83 1.14 -15.08 27.24
C ASP A 83 2.13 -15.15 28.42
N ASP A 84 3.30 -14.54 28.27
CA ASP A 84 4.28 -14.36 29.36
C ASP A 84 3.76 -13.43 30.46
N ILE A 85 3.15 -12.28 30.10
CA ILE A 85 2.47 -11.41 31.08
C ILE A 85 1.44 -12.21 31.87
N ARG A 86 0.54 -12.92 31.17
CA ARG A 86 -0.54 -13.69 31.81
C ARG A 86 -0.01 -14.80 32.71
N GLY A 87 1.16 -15.32 32.41
CA GLY A 87 1.87 -16.32 33.21
C GLY A 87 2.75 -15.74 34.32
N GLY A 88 2.73 -14.43 34.57
CA GLY A 88 3.55 -13.77 35.59
C GLY A 88 5.03 -13.61 35.23
N ARG A 89 5.41 -13.83 33.97
CA ARG A 89 6.78 -13.70 33.45
C ARG A 89 7.00 -12.33 32.82
N ALA A 90 6.81 -11.27 33.62
CA ALA A 90 6.85 -9.89 33.12
C ALA A 90 8.20 -9.51 32.46
N ALA A 91 9.33 -10.04 32.95
CA ALA A 91 10.64 -9.79 32.32
C ALA A 91 10.74 -10.40 30.92
N ASP A 92 10.27 -11.64 30.74
CA ASP A 92 10.25 -12.31 29.43
C ASP A 92 9.30 -11.64 28.45
N ALA A 93 8.19 -11.08 28.96
CA ALA A 93 7.24 -10.31 28.20
C ALA A 93 7.80 -8.95 27.76
N SER A 94 8.39 -8.19 28.69
CA SER A 94 9.01 -6.88 28.42
C SER A 94 10.00 -6.99 27.27
N LYS A 95 10.89 -7.98 27.34
CA LYS A 95 11.85 -8.27 26.28
C LYS A 95 11.18 -8.51 24.92
N LYS A 96 10.12 -9.32 24.85
CA LYS A 96 9.43 -9.61 23.57
C LYS A 96 8.71 -8.40 22.99
N PHE A 97 8.15 -7.53 23.83
CA PHE A 97 7.55 -6.28 23.36
C PHE A 97 8.61 -5.30 22.88
N LEU A 98 9.76 -5.23 23.56
CA LEU A 98 10.90 -4.44 23.11
C LEU A 98 11.43 -4.95 21.78
N ASP A 99 11.68 -6.26 21.65
CA ASP A 99 12.13 -6.88 20.39
C ASP A 99 11.12 -6.61 19.24
N ALA A 100 9.82 -6.58 19.53
CA ALA A 100 8.78 -6.21 18.56
C ALA A 100 8.77 -4.71 18.23
N ALA A 101 9.04 -3.84 19.21
CA ALA A 101 9.11 -2.39 19.04
C ALA A 101 10.35 -1.95 18.27
N GLU A 102 11.48 -2.63 18.49
CA GLU A 102 12.75 -2.43 17.78
C GLU A 102 12.79 -3.13 16.42
N SER A 103 11.73 -3.86 16.07
CA SER A 103 11.62 -4.47 14.75
C SER A 103 11.44 -3.39 13.68
N ASP A 104 12.32 -3.38 12.69
CA ASP A 104 12.26 -2.46 11.56
C ASP A 104 11.11 -2.75 10.57
N VAL A 105 10.26 -3.76 10.82
CA VAL A 105 9.23 -4.15 9.84
C VAL A 105 8.26 -3.02 9.49
N PRO A 106 7.69 -2.23 10.44
CA PRO A 106 6.78 -1.16 10.05
C PRO A 106 7.45 -0.12 9.14
N SER A 107 8.68 0.30 9.47
CA SER A 107 9.44 1.30 8.70
C SER A 107 9.93 0.76 7.37
N LEU A 108 10.36 -0.51 7.30
CA LEU A 108 10.71 -1.19 6.05
C LEU A 108 9.50 -1.36 5.15
N CYS A 109 8.32 -1.64 5.72
CA CYS A 109 7.08 -1.68 4.97
C CYS A 109 6.69 -0.32 4.40
N ASP A 110 6.83 0.75 5.19
CA ASP A 110 6.64 2.12 4.68
C ASP A 110 7.58 2.40 3.52
N LEU A 111 8.87 2.08 3.68
CA LEU A 111 9.89 2.32 2.68
C LEU A 111 9.60 1.58 1.37
N ILE A 112 9.41 0.26 1.44
CA ILE A 112 9.20 -0.58 0.25
C ILE A 112 7.94 -0.15 -0.52
N LEU A 113 6.86 0.23 0.18
CA LEU A 113 5.61 0.65 -0.46
C LEU A 113 5.69 2.06 -1.07
N ILE A 114 6.49 2.96 -0.50
CA ILE A 114 6.71 4.32 -1.03
C ILE A 114 7.71 4.31 -2.19
N GLU A 115 8.77 3.49 -2.11
CA GLU A 115 9.81 3.40 -3.13
C GLU A 115 9.44 2.47 -4.29
N GLY A 116 8.43 1.61 -4.11
CA GLY A 116 7.91 0.73 -5.14
C GLY A 116 7.35 1.46 -6.36
N VAL A 117 7.07 0.71 -7.42
CA VAL A 117 6.49 1.24 -8.68
C VAL A 117 5.16 1.96 -8.41
N ALA A 118 4.38 1.45 -7.45
CA ALA A 118 3.11 2.04 -7.07
C ALA A 118 3.24 3.40 -6.38
N LYS A 119 4.42 3.71 -5.79
CA LYS A 119 4.71 4.93 -5.03
C LYS A 119 3.61 5.29 -4.03
N ARG A 120 3.06 4.27 -3.37
CA ARG A 120 1.88 4.41 -2.52
C ARG A 120 1.94 3.40 -1.39
N ASN A 121 1.77 3.91 -0.19
CA ASN A 121 1.64 3.11 1.01
C ASN A 121 0.18 3.09 1.50
N PRO A 122 -0.56 1.98 1.28
CA PRO A 122 -1.92 1.84 1.76
C PRO A 122 -2.02 1.46 3.25
N ILE A 123 -0.91 1.21 3.95
CA ILE A 123 -0.86 0.75 5.35
C ILE A 123 0.00 1.64 6.27
N ASP A 124 0.32 2.87 5.85
CA ASP A 124 1.14 3.83 6.63
C ASP A 124 0.61 4.02 8.05
N LYS A 125 -0.71 4.16 8.19
CA LYS A 125 -1.32 4.38 9.49
C LYS A 125 -1.23 3.14 10.38
N GLU A 126 -1.43 1.96 9.81
CA GLU A 126 -1.30 0.68 10.48
C GLU A 126 0.13 0.43 10.95
N ASN A 127 1.12 0.80 10.13
CA ASN A 127 2.54 0.70 10.46
C ASN A 127 2.91 1.56 11.67
N GLN A 128 2.51 2.83 11.67
CA GLN A 128 2.71 3.72 12.82
C GLN A 128 2.05 3.18 14.09
N ASN A 129 0.82 2.67 13.97
CA ASN A 129 0.10 2.13 15.13
C ASN A 129 0.80 0.89 15.71
N ALA A 130 1.28 -0.03 14.87
CA ALA A 130 1.99 -1.22 15.31
C ALA A 130 3.27 -0.89 16.10
N TYR A 131 4.03 0.08 15.62
CA TYR A 131 5.22 0.59 16.32
C TYR A 131 4.84 1.18 17.69
N PHE A 132 3.93 2.15 17.74
CA PHE A 132 3.59 2.84 18.99
C PHE A 132 2.97 1.91 20.04
N LEU A 133 2.15 0.94 19.62
CA LEU A 133 1.56 -0.03 20.56
C LEU A 133 2.60 -1.00 21.12
N SER A 134 3.60 -1.40 20.33
CA SER A 134 4.68 -2.27 20.80
C SER A 134 5.56 -1.56 21.82
N VAL A 135 5.94 -0.29 21.55
CA VAL A 135 6.67 0.57 22.51
C VAL A 135 5.86 0.72 23.80
N MET A 136 4.58 1.06 23.70
CA MET A 136 3.71 1.22 24.86
C MET A 136 3.62 -0.07 25.70
N ALA A 137 3.50 -1.23 25.06
CA ALA A 137 3.46 -2.52 25.76
C ALA A 137 4.78 -2.80 26.50
N SER A 138 5.93 -2.53 25.86
CA SER A 138 7.25 -2.65 26.47
C SER A 138 7.38 -1.76 27.70
N ASP A 139 7.12 -0.46 27.55
CA ASP A 139 7.30 0.54 28.60
C ASP A 139 6.41 0.25 29.83
N ILE A 140 5.14 -0.08 29.61
CA ILE A 140 4.23 -0.42 30.71
C ILE A 140 4.71 -1.68 31.44
N THR A 141 5.18 -2.69 30.71
CA THR A 141 5.68 -3.92 31.33
C THR A 141 6.95 -3.66 32.13
N GLN A 142 7.83 -2.79 31.64
CA GLN A 142 9.02 -2.38 32.36
C GLN A 142 8.67 -1.62 33.65
N LEU A 143 7.72 -0.69 33.60
CA LEU A 143 7.23 0.02 34.78
C LEU A 143 6.64 -0.95 35.84
N MET A 144 5.94 -2.00 35.41
CA MET A 144 5.45 -3.03 36.32
C MET A 144 6.61 -3.73 37.04
N LEU A 145 7.69 -4.08 36.34
CA LEU A 145 8.88 -4.70 36.92
C LEU A 145 9.55 -3.78 37.95
N ASP A 146 9.72 -2.52 37.59
CA ASP A 146 10.38 -1.52 38.45
C ASP A 146 9.55 -1.22 39.71
N SER A 147 8.21 -1.34 39.64
CA SER A 147 7.31 -1.13 40.78
C SER A 147 7.28 -2.29 41.80
N HIS A 148 7.85 -3.44 41.42
CA HIS A 148 7.88 -4.66 42.24
C HIS A 148 9.31 -5.08 42.65
N ALA A 149 10.32 -4.28 42.29
CA ALA A 149 11.71 -4.41 42.72
C ALA A 149 11.98 -3.68 44.06
#